data_AF-A0A7S1CHN7-F1
#
_entry.id   AF-A0A7S1CHN7-F1
#
_cell.length_a   1.000
_cell.length_b   1.000
_cell.length_c   1.000
_cell.angle_alpha   90.00
_cell.angle_beta   90.00
_cell.angle_gamma   90.00
#
_symmetry.space_group_name_H-M   'P 1'
#
loop_
_entity.id
_entity.type
_entity.pdbx_description
1 polymer ?
#
loop_
_entity_poly.entity_id
_entity_poly.type
_entity_poly.pdbx_seq_one_letter_code
_entity_poly.pdbx_strand_id
1 'polypeptide(L)'
;KAKKRKRGVQIDALFMKQLRDILHHAVGKREVLNVAALTATLVARTGMSLYIAHNMGNTISQFCQKNWEGTLQSITRFGTVSVVAALLNAGLKFLIHALSMNVRQKLTGYAHELYFRDKIYYRANKVSGLTSKQLAERAADADGTHVDTSVVKLENADQLIADDIEKFADVCSDLYANLLKPVVDFVMFSAQLAQMMGPAGPLGMYTWFGVATVAISKVLPAFGKLAAQEQALEGRFRAAHAELIHNAEMVAFLRGEQPEKAVLDGRFAAIRRHVRATLQR
;
A
#
# COMPACT_ATOMS: atom_id res chain seq x y z
N LYS A 1 -27.13 20.92 -20.81
CA LYS A 1 -25.72 20.44 -20.78
C LYS A 1 -25.44 19.83 -19.39
N ALA A 2 -25.62 18.51 -19.25
CA ALA A 2 -25.40 17.81 -17.98
C ALA A 2 -23.90 17.59 -17.72
N LYS A 3 -23.43 18.07 -16.57
CA LYS A 3 -22.03 18.02 -16.10
C LYS A 3 -21.67 16.56 -15.80
N LYS A 4 -20.92 15.90 -16.69
CA LYS A 4 -20.33 14.56 -16.46
C LYS A 4 -19.54 14.58 -15.14
N ARG A 5 -20.13 13.98 -14.09
CA ARG A 5 -19.47 13.74 -12.80
C ARG A 5 -18.25 12.85 -13.04
N LYS A 6 -17.07 13.36 -12.71
CA LYS A 6 -15.79 12.64 -12.81
C LYS A 6 -15.85 11.42 -11.87
N ARG A 7 -15.96 10.22 -12.44
CA ARG A 7 -15.61 8.97 -11.74
C ARG A 7 -14.08 8.93 -11.63
N GLY A 8 -13.54 9.65 -10.63
CA GLY A 8 -12.25 9.26 -10.07
C GLY A 8 -12.42 7.91 -9.40
N VAL A 9 -11.36 7.11 -9.36
CA VAL A 9 -11.31 5.86 -8.58
C VAL A 9 -11.67 6.24 -7.14
N GLN A 10 -12.95 6.08 -6.79
CA GLN A 10 -13.44 6.36 -5.46
C GLN A 10 -12.95 5.18 -4.63
N ILE A 11 -12.05 5.46 -3.69
CA ILE A 11 -11.92 4.62 -2.52
C ILE A 11 -13.31 4.65 -1.90
N ASP A 12 -14.11 3.62 -2.17
CA ASP A 12 -15.51 3.58 -1.77
C ASP A 12 -15.57 3.76 -0.25
N ALA A 13 -16.52 4.55 0.24
CA ALA A 13 -16.73 4.67 1.69
C ALA A 13 -16.93 3.30 2.35
N LEU A 14 -17.44 2.34 1.57
CA LEU A 14 -17.52 0.92 1.90
C LEU A 14 -16.14 0.30 2.16
N PHE A 15 -15.16 0.54 1.30
CA PHE A 15 -13.79 0.04 1.47
C PHE A 15 -13.15 0.58 2.75
N MET A 16 -13.27 1.88 3.02
CA MET A 16 -12.73 2.46 4.26
C MET A 16 -13.40 1.88 5.51
N LYS A 17 -14.70 1.61 5.45
CA LYS A 17 -15.43 0.95 6.53
C LYS A 17 -14.92 -0.49 6.74
N GLN A 18 -14.82 -1.27 5.68
CA GLN A 18 -14.29 -2.64 5.72
C GLN A 18 -12.84 -2.68 6.24
N LEU A 19 -11.98 -1.79 5.75
CA LEU A 19 -10.60 -1.68 6.19
C LEU A 19 -10.50 -1.35 7.69
N ARG A 20 -11.32 -0.40 8.16
CA ARG A 20 -11.37 -0.03 9.58
C ARG A 20 -11.83 -1.20 10.43
N ASP A 21 -12.85 -1.92 10.00
CA ASP A 21 -13.40 -3.03 10.77
C ASP A 21 -12.38 -4.20 10.84
N ILE A 22 -11.62 -4.47 9.76
CA ILE A 22 -10.51 -5.44 9.74
C ILE A 22 -9.36 -4.99 10.65
N LEU A 23 -8.93 -3.73 10.53
CA LEU A 23 -7.84 -3.17 11.36
C LEU A 23 -8.19 -3.17 12.84
N HIS A 24 -9.45 -2.87 13.20
CA HIS A 24 -9.89 -2.90 14.59
C HIS A 24 -9.78 -4.30 15.20
N HIS A 25 -10.06 -5.36 14.43
CA HIS A 25 -9.89 -6.74 14.89
C HIS A 25 -8.43 -7.20 14.90
N ALA A 26 -7.59 -6.67 13.99
CA ALA A 26 -6.17 -6.97 13.94
C ALA A 26 -5.37 -6.31 15.10
N VAL A 27 -5.77 -5.11 15.53
CA VAL A 27 -5.04 -4.33 16.54
C VAL A 27 -5.44 -4.79 17.95
N GLY A 28 -4.57 -5.60 18.57
CA GLY A 28 -4.67 -5.96 19.98
C GLY A 28 -3.63 -5.26 20.85
N LYS A 29 -3.65 -5.51 22.16
CA LYS A 29 -2.71 -4.90 23.14
C LYS A 29 -1.22 -5.11 22.79
N ARG A 30 -0.86 -6.28 22.26
CA ARG A 30 0.51 -6.59 21.80
C ARG A 30 0.92 -5.78 20.56
N GLU A 31 -0.02 -5.48 19.65
CA GLU A 31 0.29 -4.65 18.48
C GLU A 31 0.51 -3.20 18.87
N VAL A 32 -0.30 -2.70 19.81
CA VAL A 32 -0.10 -1.34 20.34
C VAL A 32 1.29 -1.20 20.96
N LEU A 33 1.77 -2.23 21.67
CA LEU A 33 3.13 -2.25 22.20
C LEU A 33 4.19 -2.30 21.09
N ASN A 34 4.03 -3.17 20.08
CA ASN A 34 4.95 -3.25 18.94
C ASN A 34 5.01 -1.93 18.16
N VAL A 35 3.86 -1.29 17.97
CA VAL A 35 3.73 0.02 17.31
C VAL A 35 4.40 1.12 18.13
N ALA A 36 4.21 1.12 19.46
CA ALA A 36 4.90 2.06 20.35
C ALA A 36 6.43 1.85 20.30
N ALA A 37 6.89 0.59 20.34
CA ALA A 37 8.31 0.25 20.21
C ALA A 37 8.88 0.65 18.84
N LEU A 38 8.11 0.47 17.75
CA LEU A 38 8.49 0.93 16.42
C LEU A 38 8.67 2.45 16.40
N THR A 39 7.68 3.17 16.94
CA THR A 39 7.72 4.64 17.01
C THR A 39 8.91 5.13 17.84
N ALA A 40 9.16 4.51 18.99
CA ALA A 40 10.31 4.85 19.84
C ALA A 40 11.65 4.58 19.15
N THR A 41 11.79 3.43 18.47
CA THR A 41 12.99 3.08 17.69
C THR A 41 13.24 4.08 16.57
N LEU A 42 12.18 4.55 15.93
CA LEU A 42 12.24 5.51 14.84
C LEU A 42 12.67 6.90 15.34
N VAL A 43 12.07 7.38 16.43
CA VAL A 43 12.50 8.62 17.10
C VAL A 43 13.97 8.52 17.54
N ALA A 44 14.39 7.40 18.14
CA ALA A 44 15.77 7.18 18.54
C ALA A 44 16.73 7.21 17.35
N ARG A 45 16.33 6.61 16.22
CA ARG A 45 17.11 6.59 14.98
C ARG A 45 17.28 8.00 14.40
N THR A 46 16.18 8.74 14.26
CA THR A 46 16.22 10.11 13.74
C THR A 46 17.01 11.02 14.68
N GLY A 47 16.85 10.84 16.00
CA GLY A 47 17.64 11.53 17.02
C GLY A 47 19.15 11.27 16.91
N MET A 48 19.58 10.02 16.68
CA MET A 48 20.99 9.70 16.44
C MET A 48 21.54 10.37 15.17
N SER A 49 20.75 10.37 14.10
CA SER A 49 21.13 11.04 12.85
C SER A 49 21.31 12.55 13.07
N LEU A 50 20.41 13.18 13.84
CA LEU A 50 20.50 14.59 14.22
C LEU A 50 21.71 14.89 15.11
N TYR A 51 21.97 14.03 16.09
CA TYR A 51 23.15 14.14 16.97
C TYR A 51 24.45 14.08 16.17
N ILE A 52 24.55 13.14 15.23
CA ILE A 52 25.67 13.04 14.30
C ILE A 52 25.83 14.34 13.51
N ALA A 53 24.75 14.85 12.92
CA ALA A 53 24.80 16.06 12.09
C ALA A 53 25.32 17.28 12.87
N HIS A 54 24.88 17.45 14.13
CA HIS A 54 25.35 18.56 14.97
C HIS A 54 26.83 18.43 15.34
N ASN A 55 27.27 17.22 15.71
CA ASN A 55 28.66 16.99 16.13
C ASN A 55 29.65 16.96 14.98
N MET A 56 29.19 16.65 13.76
CA MET A 56 30.04 16.57 12.57
C MET A 56 30.72 17.90 12.25
N GLY A 57 30.05 19.04 12.50
CA GLY A 57 30.64 20.37 12.33
C GLY A 57 31.86 20.60 13.25
N ASN A 58 31.77 20.12 14.49
CA ASN A 58 32.88 20.20 15.44
C ASN A 58 34.04 19.28 15.04
N THR A 59 33.74 18.07 14.55
CA THR A 59 34.75 17.14 14.02
C THR A 59 35.51 17.75 12.84
N ILE A 60 34.80 18.38 11.91
CA ILE A 60 35.42 19.03 10.74
C ILE A 60 36.29 20.22 11.19
N SER A 61 35.81 21.02 12.15
CA SER A 61 36.58 22.13 12.69
C SER A 61 37.89 21.67 13.35
N GLN A 62 37.85 20.60 14.16
CA GLN A 62 39.03 20.01 14.81
C GLN A 62 40.03 19.46 13.79
N PHE A 63 39.53 18.86 12.71
CA PHE A 63 40.36 18.37 11.60
C PHE A 63 41.10 19.52 10.91
N CYS A 64 40.41 20.61 10.58
CA CYS A 64 41.03 21.80 9.97
C CYS A 64 42.06 22.47 10.88
N GLN A 65 41.89 22.40 12.20
CA GLN A 65 42.81 22.94 13.20
C GLN A 65 44.02 22.03 13.50
N LYS A 66 44.18 20.91 12.79
CA LYS A 66 45.23 19.90 13.01
C LYS A 66 45.25 19.29 14.43
N ASN A 67 44.14 19.37 15.17
CA ASN A 67 44.03 18.72 16.48
C ASN A 67 43.71 17.22 16.29
N TRP A 68 44.75 16.42 16.10
CA TRP A 68 44.62 15.00 15.76
C TRP A 68 44.00 14.17 16.88
N GLU A 69 44.28 14.52 18.14
CA GLU A 69 43.75 13.82 19.31
C GLU A 69 42.24 14.02 19.45
N GLY A 70 41.77 15.27 19.30
CA GLY A 70 40.34 15.58 19.25
C GLY A 70 39.64 14.96 18.04
N THR A 71 40.29 14.98 16.87
CA THR A 71 39.77 14.37 15.65
C THR A 71 39.57 12.86 15.82
N LEU A 72 40.54 12.15 16.40
CA LEU A 72 40.45 10.70 16.62
C LEU A 72 39.34 10.35 17.63
N GLN A 73 39.19 11.14 18.70
CA GLN A 73 38.08 10.96 19.65
C GLN A 73 36.71 11.19 18.99
N SER A 74 36.61 12.17 18.10
CA SER A 74 35.38 12.46 17.36
C SER A 74 35.04 11.37 16.34
N ILE A 75 36.05 10.80 15.66
CA ILE A 75 35.89 9.66 14.73
C ILE A 75 35.46 8.41 15.49
N THR A 76 36.07 8.10 16.62
CA THR A 76 35.70 6.93 17.43
C THR A 76 34.28 7.04 17.97
N ARG A 77 33.88 8.22 18.48
CA ARG A 77 32.48 8.50 18.86
C ARG A 77 31.52 8.34 17.68
N PHE A 78 31.85 8.89 16.51
CA PHE A 78 31.06 8.71 15.30
C PHE A 78 30.90 7.23 14.92
N GLY A 79 31.98 6.45 15.00
CA GLY A 79 31.96 5.00 14.76
C GLY A 79 31.01 4.27 15.72
N THR A 80 31.09 4.55 17.02
CA THR A 80 30.20 3.94 18.02
C THR A 80 28.72 4.26 17.77
N VAL A 81 28.39 5.53 17.48
CA VAL A 81 27.01 5.93 17.17
C VAL A 81 26.52 5.29 15.86
N SER A 82 27.40 5.13 14.87
CA SER A 82 27.07 4.50 13.60
C SER A 82 26.71 3.02 13.76
N VAL A 83 27.41 2.30 14.63
CA VAL A 83 27.07 0.90 14.97
C VAL A 83 25.71 0.82 15.66
N VAL A 84 25.44 1.71 16.63
CA VAL A 84 24.14 1.76 17.30
C VAL A 84 23.03 2.12 16.31
N ALA A 85 23.27 3.05 15.39
CA ALA A 85 22.32 3.39 14.34
C ALA A 85 22.04 2.21 13.39
N ALA A 86 23.05 1.40 13.07
CA ALA A 86 22.88 0.16 12.32
C ALA A 86 22.01 -0.85 13.08
N LEU A 87 22.22 -0.99 14.39
CA LEU A 87 21.38 -1.83 15.26
C LEU A 87 19.93 -1.33 15.31
N LEU A 88 19.70 -0.01 15.43
CA LEU A 88 18.35 0.55 15.35
C LEU A 88 17.70 0.32 13.99
N ASN A 89 18.46 0.40 12.90
CA ASN A 89 17.93 0.13 11.56
C ASN A 89 17.54 -1.35 11.41
N ALA A 90 18.35 -2.27 11.94
CA ALA A 90 18.02 -3.69 12.00
C ALA A 90 16.81 -3.96 12.90
N GLY A 91 16.76 -3.34 14.09
CA GLY A 91 15.65 -3.43 15.03
C GLY A 91 14.35 -2.89 14.45
N LEU A 92 14.41 -1.79 13.69
CA LEU A 92 13.25 -1.24 12.98
C LEU A 92 12.72 -2.24 11.95
N LYS A 93 13.58 -2.88 11.15
CA LYS A 93 13.14 -3.94 10.22
C LYS A 93 12.52 -5.12 10.96
N PHE A 94 13.15 -5.55 12.05
CA PHE A 94 12.63 -6.63 12.90
C PHE A 94 11.24 -6.29 13.44
N LEU A 95 11.02 -5.08 13.96
CA LEU A 95 9.74 -4.65 14.51
C LEU A 95 8.64 -4.55 13.44
N ILE A 96 8.97 -4.13 12.21
CA ILE A 96 8.02 -4.14 11.08
C ILE A 96 7.59 -5.57 10.75
N HIS A 97 8.54 -6.49 10.62
CA HIS A 97 8.21 -7.90 10.36
C HIS A 97 7.47 -8.56 11.52
N ALA A 98 7.85 -8.25 12.76
CA ALA A 98 7.13 -8.72 13.94
C ALA A 98 5.68 -8.22 13.98
N LEU A 99 5.44 -6.96 13.60
CA LEU A 99 4.09 -6.41 13.47
C LEU A 99 3.30 -7.15 12.38
N SER A 100 3.89 -7.37 11.20
CA SER A 100 3.24 -8.11 10.11
C SER A 100 2.85 -9.53 10.56
N MET A 101 3.77 -10.26 11.18
CA MET A 101 3.51 -11.62 11.65
C MET A 101 2.41 -11.68 12.71
N ASN A 102 2.39 -10.74 13.67
CA ASN A 102 1.36 -10.72 14.70
C ASN A 102 -0.03 -10.35 14.13
N VAL A 103 -0.07 -9.40 13.19
CA VAL A 103 -1.30 -9.04 12.46
C VAL A 103 -1.80 -10.23 11.66
N ARG A 104 -0.92 -10.91 10.90
CA ARG A 104 -1.22 -12.13 10.16
C ARG A 104 -1.77 -13.21 11.08
N GLN A 105 -1.10 -13.52 12.18
CA GLN A 105 -1.51 -14.57 13.11
C GLN A 105 -2.93 -14.32 13.65
N LYS A 106 -3.27 -13.08 14.01
CA LYS A 106 -4.61 -12.72 14.48
C LYS A 106 -5.66 -12.79 13.38
N LEU A 107 -5.36 -12.24 12.21
CA LEU A 107 -6.28 -12.24 11.09
C LEU A 107 -6.55 -13.64 10.58
N THR A 108 -5.51 -14.47 10.42
CA THR A 108 -5.65 -15.87 10.05
C THR A 108 -6.41 -16.64 11.13
N GLY A 109 -6.12 -16.43 12.42
CA GLY A 109 -6.86 -17.06 13.51
C GLY A 109 -8.35 -16.72 13.50
N TYR A 110 -8.68 -15.43 13.35
CA TYR A 110 -10.06 -14.95 13.26
C TYR A 110 -10.78 -15.46 12.00
N ALA A 111 -10.10 -15.42 10.84
CA ALA A 111 -10.64 -15.92 9.59
C ALA A 111 -10.87 -17.44 9.65
N HIS A 112 -9.97 -18.19 10.28
CA HIS A 112 -10.11 -19.63 10.47
C HIS A 112 -11.29 -19.97 11.39
N GLU A 113 -11.46 -19.26 12.51
CA GLU A 113 -12.62 -19.43 13.39
C GLU A 113 -13.94 -19.14 12.65
N LEU A 114 -13.98 -18.04 11.89
CA LEU A 114 -15.15 -17.67 11.09
C LEU A 114 -15.44 -18.67 9.97
N TYR A 115 -14.40 -19.23 9.35
CA TYR A 115 -14.51 -20.20 8.27
C TYR A 115 -15.09 -21.54 8.73
N PHE A 116 -14.71 -22.00 9.92
CA PHE A 116 -15.22 -23.27 10.49
C PHE A 116 -16.54 -23.12 11.26
N ARG A 117 -16.95 -21.90 11.60
CA ARG A 117 -18.22 -21.62 12.25
C ARG A 117 -19.40 -21.98 11.33
N ASP A 118 -20.44 -22.61 11.88
CA ASP A 118 -21.74 -22.85 11.22
C ASP A 118 -21.67 -23.48 9.81
N LYS A 119 -20.69 -24.35 9.58
CA LYS A 119 -20.41 -25.00 8.27
C LYS A 119 -20.19 -23.99 7.14
N ILE A 120 -19.69 -22.79 7.46
CA ILE A 120 -19.40 -21.73 6.49
C ILE A 120 -18.43 -22.23 5.42
N TYR A 121 -17.43 -23.04 5.76
CA TYR A 121 -16.54 -23.69 4.79
C TYR A 121 -17.30 -24.46 3.68
N TYR A 122 -18.39 -25.16 4.04
CA TYR A 122 -19.23 -25.88 3.08
C TYR A 122 -20.10 -24.90 2.28
N ARG A 123 -20.67 -23.90 2.95
CA ARG A 123 -21.51 -22.89 2.28
C ARG A 123 -20.70 -22.05 1.29
N ALA A 124 -19.50 -21.63 1.66
CA ALA A 124 -18.59 -20.83 0.85
C ALA A 124 -18.13 -21.58 -0.39
N ASN A 125 -17.73 -22.85 -0.27
CA ASN A 125 -17.17 -23.60 -1.39
C ASN A 125 -18.21 -24.36 -2.24
N LYS A 126 -19.26 -24.91 -1.61
CA LYS A 126 -20.26 -25.74 -2.31
C LYS A 126 -21.56 -25.00 -2.57
N VAL A 127 -22.05 -24.19 -1.62
CA VAL A 127 -23.37 -23.55 -1.73
C VAL A 127 -23.31 -22.21 -2.45
N SER A 128 -22.18 -21.47 -2.44
CA SER A 128 -22.04 -20.20 -3.20
C SER A 128 -22.32 -20.35 -4.70
N GLY A 129 -22.09 -21.54 -5.27
CA GLY A 129 -22.47 -21.85 -6.65
C GLY A 129 -23.95 -22.21 -6.85
N LEU A 130 -24.64 -22.65 -5.80
CA LEU A 130 -26.09 -22.95 -5.82
C LEU A 130 -26.92 -21.70 -5.49
N THR A 131 -26.47 -20.83 -4.58
CA THR A 131 -27.20 -19.59 -4.26
C THR A 131 -27.21 -18.63 -5.44
N SER A 132 -26.13 -18.52 -6.23
CA SER A 132 -26.14 -17.68 -7.43
C SER A 132 -27.12 -18.19 -8.48
N LYS A 133 -27.24 -19.51 -8.66
CA LYS A 133 -28.24 -20.12 -9.56
C LYS A 133 -29.67 -19.96 -9.04
N GLN A 134 -29.91 -20.25 -7.76
CA GLN A 134 -31.22 -20.14 -7.13
C GLN A 134 -31.68 -18.68 -6.98
N LEU A 135 -30.78 -17.72 -6.76
CA LEU A 135 -31.12 -16.30 -6.75
C LEU A 135 -31.28 -15.75 -8.17
N ALA A 136 -30.54 -16.27 -9.16
CA ALA A 136 -30.75 -15.94 -10.57
C ALA A 136 -32.11 -16.47 -11.09
N GLU A 137 -32.51 -17.69 -10.71
CA GLU A 137 -33.86 -18.22 -10.98
C GLU A 137 -34.93 -17.42 -10.22
N ARG A 138 -34.73 -17.16 -8.93
CA ARG A 138 -35.70 -16.43 -8.11
C ARG A 138 -35.82 -14.94 -8.46
N ALA A 139 -34.79 -14.34 -9.06
CA ALA A 139 -34.83 -12.99 -9.62
C ALA A 139 -35.45 -12.93 -11.03
N ALA A 140 -35.54 -14.07 -11.74
CA ALA A 140 -36.33 -14.16 -12.96
C ALA A 140 -37.84 -14.22 -12.68
N ASP A 141 -38.23 -14.75 -11.50
CA ASP A 141 -39.64 -14.88 -11.08
C ASP A 141 -40.16 -13.74 -10.18
N ALA A 142 -39.28 -12.96 -9.54
CA ALA A 142 -39.69 -11.93 -8.58
C ALA A 142 -39.77 -10.53 -9.22
N ASP A 143 -41.00 -10.06 -9.40
CA ASP A 143 -41.36 -8.66 -9.66
C ASP A 143 -40.63 -7.71 -8.69
N GLY A 144 -39.81 -6.82 -9.25
CA GLY A 144 -39.47 -5.50 -8.73
C GLY A 144 -38.84 -5.35 -7.34
N THR A 145 -38.51 -6.42 -6.63
CA THR A 145 -38.02 -6.31 -5.24
C THR A 145 -36.50 -6.42 -5.22
N HIS A 146 -35.82 -5.33 -4.86
CA HIS A 146 -34.37 -5.29 -4.66
C HIS A 146 -33.96 -6.21 -3.52
N VAL A 147 -33.71 -7.48 -3.82
CA VAL A 147 -33.03 -8.40 -2.91
C VAL A 147 -31.56 -7.96 -2.88
N ASP A 148 -31.10 -7.49 -1.71
CA ASP A 148 -29.69 -7.17 -1.45
C ASP A 148 -28.84 -8.44 -1.63
N THR A 149 -28.44 -8.67 -2.87
CA THR A 149 -27.68 -9.83 -3.36
C THR A 149 -26.18 -9.58 -3.15
N SER A 150 -25.80 -9.10 -1.96
CA SER A 150 -24.39 -9.06 -1.56
C SER A 150 -23.96 -10.41 -0.97
N VAL A 151 -24.45 -11.52 -1.54
CA VAL A 151 -23.81 -12.82 -1.35
C VAL A 151 -22.56 -12.78 -2.22
N VAL A 152 -21.51 -12.15 -1.70
CA VAL A 152 -20.19 -12.18 -2.33
C VAL A 152 -19.85 -13.65 -2.49
N LYS A 153 -19.81 -14.11 -3.74
CA LYS A 153 -19.27 -15.42 -4.06
C LYS A 153 -17.82 -15.40 -3.54
N LEU A 154 -17.56 -16.08 -2.43
CA LEU A 154 -16.19 -16.30 -1.96
C LEU A 154 -15.57 -17.31 -2.92
N GLU A 155 -15.14 -16.82 -4.07
CA GLU A 155 -14.25 -17.57 -4.94
C GLU A 155 -12.89 -17.67 -4.24
N ASN A 156 -12.32 -18.86 -4.22
CA ASN A 156 -10.98 -19.13 -3.68
C ASN A 156 -10.81 -18.67 -2.21
N ALA A 157 -11.72 -19.10 -1.33
CA ALA A 157 -11.63 -18.82 0.11
C ALA A 157 -10.32 -19.34 0.74
N ASP A 158 -9.78 -20.42 0.19
CA ASP A 158 -8.46 -20.96 0.51
C ASP A 158 -7.35 -19.96 0.18
N GLN A 159 -7.36 -19.37 -1.02
CA GLN A 159 -6.41 -18.33 -1.43
C GLN A 159 -6.52 -17.08 -0.55
N LEU A 160 -7.76 -16.66 -0.24
CA LEU A 160 -8.02 -15.50 0.62
C LEU A 160 -7.40 -15.68 2.02
N ILE A 161 -7.55 -16.86 2.62
CA ILE A 161 -7.05 -17.14 3.97
C ILE A 161 -5.53 -17.36 3.98
N ALA A 162 -5.00 -18.06 2.97
CA ALA A 162 -3.58 -18.43 2.93
C ALA A 162 -2.67 -17.29 2.45
N ASP A 163 -2.99 -16.68 1.31
CA ASP A 163 -2.10 -15.75 0.62
C ASP A 163 -2.48 -14.29 0.85
N ASP A 164 -3.77 -13.97 0.79
CA ASP A 164 -4.19 -12.57 0.79
C ASP A 164 -4.10 -11.95 2.19
N ILE A 165 -4.37 -12.72 3.25
CA ILE A 165 -4.12 -12.27 4.64
C ILE A 165 -2.63 -12.01 4.88
N GLU A 166 -1.74 -12.85 4.34
CA GLU A 166 -0.29 -12.64 4.44
C GLU A 166 0.13 -11.34 3.75
N LYS A 167 -0.24 -11.19 2.47
CA LYS A 167 0.07 -9.97 1.70
C LYS A 167 -0.53 -8.73 2.34
N PHE A 168 -1.75 -8.82 2.86
CA PHE A 168 -2.40 -7.71 3.56
C PHE A 168 -1.63 -7.30 4.81
N ALA A 169 -1.19 -8.26 5.63
CA ALA A 169 -0.43 -7.97 6.85
C ALA A 169 0.93 -7.31 6.57
N ASP A 170 1.62 -7.78 5.52
CA ASP A 170 2.88 -7.18 5.06
C ASP A 170 2.66 -5.74 4.57
N VAL A 171 1.71 -5.54 3.65
CA VAL A 171 1.39 -4.21 3.12
C VAL A 171 0.93 -3.26 4.23
N CYS A 172 0.14 -3.73 5.20
CA CYS A 172 -0.31 -2.89 6.32
C CYS A 172 0.85 -2.42 7.20
N SER A 173 1.77 -3.32 7.54
CA SER A 173 2.91 -3.03 8.40
C SER A 173 3.92 -2.12 7.70
N ASP A 174 4.18 -2.40 6.41
CA ASP A 174 5.03 -1.57 5.57
C ASP A 174 4.44 -0.18 5.35
N LEU A 175 3.13 -0.08 5.10
CA LEU A 175 2.45 1.21 4.95
C LEU A 175 2.57 2.02 6.24
N TYR A 176 2.33 1.40 7.40
CA TYR A 176 2.48 2.08 8.69
C TYR A 176 3.89 2.67 8.85
N ALA A 177 4.93 1.87 8.59
CA ALA A 177 6.31 2.33 8.69
C ALA A 177 6.68 3.37 7.63
N ASN A 178 6.19 3.23 6.41
CA ASN A 178 6.49 4.15 5.30
C ASN A 178 5.77 5.50 5.43
N LEU A 179 4.66 5.55 6.17
CA LEU A 179 4.01 6.82 6.54
C LEU A 179 4.62 7.43 7.80
N LEU A 180 4.98 6.61 8.80
CA LEU A 180 5.48 7.12 10.06
C LEU A 180 6.90 7.69 9.95
N LYS A 181 7.80 7.06 9.18
CA LYS A 181 9.19 7.55 9.04
C LYS A 181 9.24 9.01 8.56
N PRO A 182 8.62 9.39 7.43
CA PRO A 182 8.67 10.76 6.95
C PRO A 182 8.02 11.76 7.91
N VAL A 183 6.96 11.34 8.64
CA VAL A 183 6.29 12.22 9.61
C VAL A 183 7.20 12.53 10.79
N VAL A 184 7.83 11.51 11.37
CA VAL A 184 8.75 11.69 12.49
C VAL A 184 9.98 12.48 12.04
N ASP A 185 10.55 12.15 10.89
CA ASP A 185 11.68 12.88 10.32
C ASP A 185 11.31 14.36 10.11
N PHE A 186 10.17 14.64 9.49
CA PHE A 186 9.69 16.00 9.26
C PHE A 186 9.53 16.80 10.56
N VAL A 187 8.89 16.21 11.58
CA VAL A 187 8.67 16.88 12.87
C VAL A 187 10.00 17.12 13.59
N MET A 188 10.88 16.13 13.65
CA MET A 188 12.18 16.23 14.33
C MET A 188 13.10 17.24 13.62
N PHE A 189 13.21 17.19 12.28
CA PHE A 189 14.02 18.15 11.52
C PHE A 189 13.47 19.57 11.62
N SER A 190 12.15 19.74 11.56
CA SER A 190 11.52 21.05 11.73
C SER A 190 11.80 21.63 13.12
N ALA A 191 11.65 20.83 14.18
CA ALA A 191 11.96 21.24 15.54
C ALA A 191 13.43 21.62 15.70
N GLN A 192 14.35 20.82 15.15
CA GLN A 192 15.78 21.09 15.22
C GLN A 192 16.14 22.40 14.48
N LEU A 193 15.58 22.60 13.29
CA LEU A 193 15.84 23.80 12.50
C LEU A 193 15.28 25.06 13.17
N ALA A 194 14.12 24.93 13.84
CA ALA A 194 13.54 26.00 14.65
C ALA A 194 14.45 26.39 15.83
N GLN A 195 15.11 25.43 16.46
CA GLN A 195 16.06 25.70 17.55
C GLN A 195 17.34 26.36 17.06
N MET A 196 17.85 25.97 15.89
CA MET A 196 19.12 26.50 15.36
C MET A 196 18.99 27.89 14.73
N MET A 197 17.90 28.17 13.99
CA MET A 197 17.74 29.41 13.21
C MET A 197 16.50 30.22 13.59
N GLY A 198 15.78 29.82 14.65
CA GLY A 198 14.48 30.38 14.99
C GLY A 198 13.37 29.89 14.04
N PRO A 199 12.11 30.35 14.25
CA PRO A 199 10.95 29.90 13.47
C PRO A 199 11.02 30.27 11.98
N ALA A 200 11.87 31.24 11.61
CA ALA A 200 12.08 31.65 10.23
C ALA A 200 12.67 30.54 9.34
N GLY A 201 13.49 29.65 9.91
CA GLY A 201 14.11 28.54 9.17
C GLY A 201 13.08 27.55 8.60
N PRO A 202 12.28 26.89 9.44
CA PRO A 202 11.23 25.97 8.98
C PRO A 202 10.19 26.65 8.08
N LEU A 203 9.77 27.87 8.41
CA LEU A 203 8.84 28.64 7.58
C LEU A 203 9.38 28.87 6.16
N GLY A 204 10.66 29.22 6.03
CA GLY A 204 11.32 29.37 4.73
C GLY A 204 11.38 28.07 3.93
N MET A 205 11.64 26.93 4.58
CA MET A 205 11.59 25.63 3.90
C MET A 205 10.19 25.26 3.45
N TYR A 206 9.16 25.51 4.26
CA TYR A 206 7.77 25.19 3.92
C TYR A 206 7.27 26.05 2.75
N THR A 207 7.61 27.33 2.72
CA THR A 207 7.26 28.21 1.60
C THR A 207 7.95 27.77 0.32
N TRP A 208 9.25 27.46 0.38
CA TRP A 208 9.99 26.90 -0.75
C TRP A 208 9.36 25.59 -1.27
N PHE A 209 9.02 24.67 -0.36
CA PHE A 209 8.40 23.39 -0.71
C PHE A 209 7.01 23.59 -1.36
N GLY A 210 6.23 24.55 -0.87
CA GLY A 210 4.94 24.92 -1.45
C GLY A 210 5.09 25.47 -2.89
N VAL A 211 6.03 26.37 -3.12
CA VAL A 211 6.33 26.93 -4.45
C VAL A 211 6.81 25.83 -5.39
N ALA A 212 7.75 25.00 -4.95
CA ALA A 212 8.25 23.86 -5.73
C ALA A 212 7.12 22.88 -6.09
N THR A 213 6.23 22.58 -5.14
CA THR A 213 5.07 21.71 -5.38
C THR A 213 4.14 22.28 -6.46
N VAL A 214 3.86 23.58 -6.43
CA VAL A 214 3.02 24.23 -7.46
C VAL A 214 3.71 24.23 -8.82
N ALA A 215 5.03 24.49 -8.87
CA ALA A 215 5.81 24.46 -10.11
C ALA A 215 5.83 23.05 -10.72
N ILE A 216 6.15 22.04 -9.91
CA ILE A 216 6.17 20.63 -10.30
C ILE A 216 4.78 20.18 -10.74
N SER A 217 3.72 20.58 -10.05
CA SER A 217 2.34 20.22 -10.41
C SER A 217 1.89 20.80 -11.76
N LYS A 218 2.52 21.88 -12.24
CA LYS A 218 2.26 22.44 -13.58
C LYS A 218 3.03 21.73 -14.68
N VAL A 219 4.23 21.22 -14.37
CA VAL A 219 5.10 20.53 -15.33
C VAL A 219 4.72 19.05 -15.44
N LEU A 220 4.37 18.41 -14.33
CA LEU A 220 4.04 16.99 -14.32
C LEU A 220 2.64 16.74 -14.93
N PRO A 221 2.52 15.77 -15.86
CA PRO A 221 1.23 15.34 -16.34
C PRO A 221 0.44 14.64 -15.22
N ALA A 222 -0.89 14.59 -15.39
CA ALA A 222 -1.77 13.90 -14.44
C ALA A 222 -1.61 12.37 -14.55
N PHE A 223 -0.53 11.82 -13.99
CA PHE A 223 -0.22 10.38 -13.98
C PHE A 223 -1.39 9.53 -13.49
N GLY A 224 -2.14 10.00 -12.49
CA GLY A 224 -3.32 9.28 -12.00
C GLY A 224 -4.40 9.06 -13.07
N LYS A 225 -4.58 9.99 -14.01
CA LYS A 225 -5.51 9.79 -15.13
C LYS A 225 -4.97 8.81 -16.16
N LEU A 226 -3.66 8.87 -16.43
CA LEU A 226 -2.99 7.97 -17.37
C LEU A 226 -2.99 6.54 -16.85
N ALA A 227 -2.69 6.36 -15.56
CA ALA A 227 -2.76 5.08 -14.86
C ALA A 227 -4.19 4.55 -14.82
N ALA A 228 -5.20 5.39 -14.54
CA ALA A 228 -6.60 4.95 -14.56
C ALA A 228 -7.07 4.52 -15.97
N GLN A 229 -6.59 5.19 -17.02
CA GLN A 229 -6.87 4.79 -18.40
C GLN A 229 -6.18 3.48 -18.78
N GLU A 230 -4.91 3.33 -18.39
CA GLU A 230 -4.14 2.10 -18.58
C GLU A 230 -4.82 0.92 -17.90
N GLN A 231 -5.18 1.07 -16.62
CA GLN A 231 -5.87 0.04 -15.85
C GLN A 231 -7.25 -0.31 -16.42
N ALA A 232 -7.95 0.67 -17.01
CA ALA A 232 -9.21 0.40 -17.72
C ALA A 232 -9.01 -0.40 -19.02
N LEU A 233 -7.94 -0.13 -19.78
CA LEU A 233 -7.59 -0.89 -20.98
C LEU A 233 -7.13 -2.31 -20.62
N GLU A 234 -6.28 -2.43 -19.60
CA GLU A 234 -5.82 -3.73 -19.09
C GLU A 234 -6.96 -4.55 -18.51
N GLY A 235 -7.88 -3.92 -17.77
CA GLY A 235 -9.10 -4.57 -17.28
C GLY A 235 -9.96 -5.12 -18.40
N ARG A 236 -10.13 -4.39 -19.51
CA ARG A 236 -10.84 -4.89 -20.70
C ARG A 236 -10.14 -6.05 -21.39
N PHE A 237 -8.81 -6.06 -21.39
CA PHE A 237 -8.01 -7.17 -21.92
C PHE A 237 -8.14 -8.42 -21.05
N ARG A 238 -8.02 -8.28 -19.72
CA ARG A 238 -8.23 -9.37 -18.76
C ARG A 238 -9.64 -9.94 -18.83
N ALA A 239 -10.65 -9.09 -18.96
CA ALA A 239 -12.04 -9.52 -19.15
C ALA A 239 -12.22 -10.34 -20.44
N ALA A 240 -11.55 -9.96 -21.54
CA ALA A 240 -11.54 -10.73 -22.79
C ALA A 240 -10.96 -12.14 -22.58
N HIS A 241 -9.84 -12.22 -21.86
CA HIS A 241 -9.20 -13.50 -21.55
C HIS A 241 -10.09 -14.38 -20.67
N ALA A 242 -10.76 -13.80 -19.67
CA ALA A 242 -11.69 -14.54 -18.82
C ALA A 242 -12.89 -15.08 -19.63
N GLU A 243 -13.42 -14.29 -20.55
CA GLU A 243 -14.50 -14.70 -21.48
C GLU A 243 -14.06 -15.83 -22.42
N LEU A 244 -12.83 -15.75 -22.95
CA LEU A 244 -12.24 -16.82 -23.77
C LEU A 244 -12.08 -18.13 -22.98
N ILE A 245 -11.60 -18.05 -21.74
CA ILE A 245 -11.44 -19.23 -20.86
C ILE A 245 -12.81 -19.85 -20.58
N HIS A 246 -13.81 -19.03 -20.26
CA HIS A 246 -15.16 -19.50 -19.98
C HIS A 246 -15.80 -20.21 -21.18
N ASN A 247 -15.56 -19.71 -22.40
CA ASN A 247 -16.15 -20.23 -23.63
C ASN A 247 -15.18 -21.11 -24.45
N ALA A 248 -14.09 -21.58 -23.84
CA ALA A 248 -12.99 -22.25 -24.54
C ALA A 248 -13.44 -23.51 -25.31
N GLU A 249 -14.38 -24.29 -24.74
CA GLU A 249 -14.92 -25.50 -25.38
C GLU A 249 -15.67 -25.17 -26.68
N MET A 250 -16.48 -24.12 -26.67
CA MET A 250 -17.23 -23.67 -27.85
C MET A 250 -16.30 -23.14 -28.93
N VAL A 251 -15.30 -22.36 -28.54
CA VAL A 251 -14.28 -21.83 -29.46
C VAL A 251 -13.48 -22.96 -30.09
N ALA A 252 -13.08 -23.98 -29.31
CA ALA A 252 -12.37 -25.16 -29.82
C ALA A 252 -13.25 -26.00 -30.76
N PHE A 253 -14.52 -26.21 -30.40
CA PHE A 253 -15.47 -26.97 -31.20
C PHE A 253 -15.75 -26.29 -32.56
N LEU A 254 -15.91 -24.98 -32.57
CA LEU A 254 -16.16 -24.18 -33.78
C LEU A 254 -14.87 -23.80 -34.55
N ARG A 255 -13.69 -24.20 -34.06
CA ARG A 255 -12.37 -23.79 -34.59
C ARG A 255 -12.23 -22.27 -34.70
N GLY A 256 -12.77 -21.55 -33.71
CA GLY A 256 -12.82 -20.07 -33.64
C GLY A 256 -11.54 -19.41 -33.10
N GLU A 257 -10.39 -20.08 -33.14
CA GLU A 257 -9.16 -19.59 -32.50
C GLU A 257 -8.62 -18.30 -33.13
N GLN A 258 -8.64 -18.20 -34.47
CA GLN A 258 -8.15 -17.02 -35.20
C GLN A 258 -8.98 -15.75 -34.94
N PRO A 259 -10.33 -15.78 -35.00
CA PRO A 259 -11.12 -14.59 -34.68
C PRO A 259 -10.97 -14.18 -33.21
N GLU A 260 -10.95 -15.11 -32.26
CA GLU A 260 -10.72 -14.79 -30.85
C GLU A 260 -9.34 -14.18 -30.62
N LYS A 261 -8.29 -14.74 -31.23
CA LYS A 261 -6.94 -14.17 -31.20
C LYS A 261 -6.93 -12.72 -31.72
N ALA A 262 -7.61 -12.44 -32.83
CA ALA A 262 -7.69 -11.08 -33.39
C ALA A 262 -8.36 -10.08 -32.42
N VAL A 263 -9.38 -10.51 -31.66
CA VAL A 263 -10.03 -9.69 -30.63
C VAL A 263 -9.05 -9.37 -29.49
N LEU A 264 -8.31 -10.37 -29.01
CA LEU A 264 -7.31 -10.18 -27.96
C LEU A 264 -6.14 -9.30 -28.41
N ASP A 265 -5.61 -9.54 -29.61
CA ASP A 265 -4.54 -8.74 -30.21
C ASP A 265 -4.98 -7.28 -30.38
N GLY A 266 -6.25 -7.04 -30.75
CA GLY A 266 -6.82 -5.70 -30.85
C GLY A 266 -6.88 -4.96 -29.50
N ARG A 267 -7.30 -5.65 -28.43
CA ARG A 267 -7.32 -5.10 -27.07
C ARG A 267 -5.91 -4.86 -26.54
N PHE A 268 -4.97 -5.75 -26.83
CA PHE A 268 -3.55 -5.59 -26.47
C PHE A 268 -2.88 -4.44 -27.23
N ALA A 269 -3.19 -4.27 -28.52
CA ALA A 269 -2.70 -3.16 -29.32
C ALA A 269 -3.20 -1.80 -28.80
N ALA A 270 -4.39 -1.74 -28.20
CA ALA A 270 -4.88 -0.54 -27.53
C ALA A 270 -4.02 -0.17 -26.30
N ILE A 271 -3.65 -1.15 -25.47
CA ILE A 271 -2.72 -0.96 -24.34
C ILE A 271 -1.36 -0.47 -24.85
N ARG A 272 -0.78 -1.15 -25.84
CA ARG A 272 0.51 -0.79 -26.42
C ARG A 272 0.53 0.63 -26.98
N ARG A 273 -0.56 1.06 -27.65
CA ARG A 273 -0.69 2.44 -28.15
C ARG A 273 -0.72 3.45 -27.01
N HIS A 274 -1.44 3.17 -25.93
CA HIS A 274 -1.51 4.03 -24.74
C HIS A 274 -0.14 4.17 -24.06
N VAL A 275 0.56 3.06 -23.85
CA VAL A 275 1.91 3.05 -23.24
C VAL A 275 2.90 3.82 -24.12
N ARG A 276 2.91 3.57 -25.44
CA ARG A 276 3.80 4.27 -26.38
C ARG A 276 3.51 5.77 -26.43
N ALA A 277 2.25 6.17 -26.44
CA ALA A 277 1.86 7.58 -26.40
C ALA A 277 2.23 8.28 -25.08
N THR A 278 2.28 7.52 -23.98
CA THR A 278 2.70 8.04 -22.67
C THR A 278 4.22 8.18 -22.58
N LEU A 279 4.99 7.26 -23.16
CA LEU A 279 6.46 7.30 -23.19
C LEU A 279 7.04 8.37 -24.13
N GLN A 280 6.28 8.80 -25.14
CA GLN A 280 6.72 9.79 -26.14
C GLN A 280 6.41 11.25 -25.75
N ARG A 281 5.86 11.49 -24.55
CA ARG A 281 5.56 12.82 -23.99
C ARG A 281 6.60 13.24 -22.99
#